data_AF-A0A3E2YM35-F1
#
_entry.id   AF-A0A3E2YM35-F1
#
_cell.length_a   1.000
_cell.length_b   1.000
_cell.length_c   1.000
_cell.angle_alpha   90.00
_cell.angle_beta   90.00
_cell.angle_gamma   90.00
#
_symmetry.space_group_name_H-M   'P 1'
#
loop_
_entity.id
_entity.type
_entity.pdbx_description
1 polymer ?
#
loop_
_entity_poly.entity_id
_entity_poly.type
_entity_poly.pdbx_seq_one_letter_code
_entity_poly.pdbx_strand_id
1 'polypeptide(L)'
;MTRAPTNLLAVRSLLLAHLDLDPDAARPQDLEPAEVGIVGDADHAGGYHCGSDRVVAGDYSVVESPRDATGLTLDASALDVGGFSVTSGGAVHDLRSFSVWCVARCVAGTDDTRDIREIIYSPDGTTVRRWDRLGRRSTGDASHLWHTHFSFFRDSTKAGRDQTPLFRRYLTTIGLLKEDDMSAQAESQINSLFNAVFNGGSSMGRRVDPDGPGPDPESNSVVAKLDYTMYRLDTVLSQLVALSNRDFTDEPAIVAGVLASLTPEKIAAALPPSLARQVADEIARRLAA
;
A
#
# COMPACT_ATOMS: atom_id res chain seq x y z
N MET A 1 -18.26 15.85 19.22
CA MET A 1 -17.19 16.78 19.57
C MET A 1 -15.92 16.30 18.89
N THR A 2 -15.20 17.21 18.24
CA THR A 2 -13.89 16.95 17.66
C THR A 2 -12.94 16.34 18.70
N ARG A 3 -12.11 15.39 18.29
CA ARG A 3 -11.19 14.67 19.19
C ARG A 3 -9.79 14.51 18.60
N ALA A 4 -8.82 14.29 19.48
CA ALA A 4 -7.46 13.95 19.08
C ALA A 4 -7.39 12.46 18.72
N PRO A 5 -6.96 12.10 17.50
CA PRO A 5 -6.83 10.70 17.10
C PRO A 5 -5.57 10.07 17.73
N THR A 6 -5.61 8.75 17.94
CA THR A 6 -4.53 7.99 18.61
C THR A 6 -3.17 8.15 17.94
N ASN A 7 -3.11 8.22 16.61
CA ASN A 7 -1.86 8.38 15.87
C ASN A 7 -1.21 9.76 16.04
N LEU A 8 -1.99 10.84 16.18
CA LEU A 8 -1.43 12.16 16.52
C LEU A 8 -1.09 12.28 18.01
N LEU A 9 -1.85 11.61 18.89
CA LEU A 9 -1.47 11.47 20.30
C LEU A 9 -0.11 10.74 20.45
N ALA A 10 0.19 9.78 19.57
CA ALA A 10 1.50 9.12 19.53
C ALA A 10 2.61 10.10 19.13
N VAL A 11 2.39 10.96 18.14
CA VAL A 11 3.35 12.03 17.78
C VAL A 11 3.57 12.99 18.95
N ARG A 12 2.48 13.45 19.57
CA ARG A 12 2.55 14.32 20.75
C ARG A 12 3.35 13.68 21.87
N SER A 13 3.06 12.43 22.19
CA SER A 13 3.78 11.70 23.26
C SER A 13 5.26 11.53 22.94
N LEU A 14 5.59 11.25 21.67
CA LEU A 14 6.97 11.15 21.22
C LEU A 14 7.72 12.47 21.38
N LEU A 15 7.14 13.60 20.94
CA LEU A 15 7.80 14.90 21.05
C LEU A 15 8.02 15.31 22.50
N LEU A 16 6.99 15.20 23.34
CA LEU A 16 7.10 15.52 24.77
C LEU A 16 8.15 14.65 25.45
N ALA A 17 8.18 13.34 25.20
CA ALA A 17 9.15 12.44 25.82
C ALA A 17 10.63 12.80 25.57
N HIS A 18 10.93 13.59 24.54
CA HIS A 18 12.31 13.95 24.17
C HIS A 18 12.60 15.45 24.19
N LEU A 19 11.58 16.30 24.19
CA LEU A 19 11.73 17.76 24.13
C LEU A 19 11.18 18.48 25.37
N ASP A 20 10.43 17.79 26.22
CA ASP A 20 10.08 18.24 27.58
C ASP A 20 11.18 17.76 28.54
N LEU A 21 12.18 18.60 28.82
CA LEU A 21 13.37 18.19 29.59
C LEU A 21 13.11 18.17 31.10
N ASP A 22 12.17 18.97 31.59
CA ASP A 22 11.73 19.00 32.99
C ASP A 22 10.20 19.03 33.10
N PRO A 23 9.53 17.86 33.04
CA PRO A 23 8.07 17.77 33.08
C PRO A 23 7.42 18.31 34.37
N ASP A 24 8.22 18.56 35.42
CA ASP A 24 7.76 19.07 36.70
C ASP A 24 7.82 20.62 36.79
N ALA A 25 8.43 21.31 35.82
CA ALA A 25 8.56 22.76 35.83
C ALA A 25 8.55 23.37 34.43
N ALA A 26 7.63 24.31 34.20
CA ALA A 26 7.53 24.98 32.91
C ALA A 26 8.78 25.83 32.61
N ARG A 27 9.42 25.61 31.45
CA ARG A 27 10.67 26.31 31.07
C ARG A 27 10.62 26.78 29.61
N PRO A 28 11.20 27.96 29.30
CA PRO A 28 11.28 28.44 27.92
C PRO A 28 12.07 27.54 26.95
N GLN A 29 12.86 26.61 27.49
CA GLN A 29 13.67 25.67 26.70
C GLN A 29 12.95 24.34 26.44
N ASP A 30 11.84 24.08 27.13
CA ASP A 30 11.15 22.80 27.11
C ASP A 30 9.91 22.92 26.22
N LEU A 31 9.55 21.82 25.57
CA LEU A 31 8.30 21.73 24.82
C LEU A 31 7.18 21.34 25.77
N GLU A 32 6.34 22.30 26.14
CA GLU A 32 5.32 22.06 27.15
C GLU A 32 4.12 21.26 26.60
N PRO A 33 3.40 20.48 27.43
CA PRO A 33 2.19 19.77 27.01
C PRO A 33 1.11 20.65 26.34
N ALA A 34 1.02 21.92 26.74
CA ALA A 34 0.09 22.90 26.18
C ALA A 34 0.55 23.46 24.82
N GLU A 35 1.83 23.31 24.49
CA GLU A 35 2.45 23.77 23.24
C GLU A 35 2.45 22.70 22.15
N VAL A 36 1.92 21.51 22.45
CA VAL A 36 1.70 20.42 21.49
C VAL A 36 0.21 20.16 21.30
N GLY A 37 -0.42 21.04 20.52
CA GLY A 37 -1.87 21.09 20.30
C GLY A 37 -2.33 20.20 19.15
N ILE A 38 -3.49 19.54 19.28
CA ILE A 38 -4.08 18.70 18.22
C ILE A 38 -5.49 19.17 17.87
N VAL A 39 -6.32 19.41 18.89
CA VAL A 39 -7.71 19.88 18.72
C VAL A 39 -7.76 21.36 19.00
N GLY A 40 -8.42 22.12 18.12
CA GLY A 40 -8.61 23.55 18.32
C GLY A 40 -9.52 23.83 19.52
N ASP A 41 -9.34 24.98 20.17
CA ASP A 41 -10.23 25.47 21.24
C ASP A 41 -11.69 25.57 20.78
N ALA A 42 -12.64 25.94 21.64
CA ALA A 42 -14.06 25.98 21.29
C ALA A 42 -14.43 27.03 20.21
N ASP A 43 -13.61 28.07 20.03
CA ASP A 43 -13.86 29.16 19.07
C ASP A 43 -13.25 28.87 17.69
N HIS A 44 -12.36 27.88 17.59
CA HIS A 44 -11.72 27.47 16.34
C HIS A 44 -12.75 26.97 15.29
N ALA A 45 -13.03 27.74 14.25
CA ALA A 45 -13.97 27.34 13.21
C ALA A 45 -13.24 26.89 11.94
N GLY A 46 -13.36 25.61 11.60
CA GLY A 46 -12.75 25.05 10.40
C GLY A 46 -11.28 24.64 10.51
N GLY A 47 -10.70 24.26 9.38
CA GLY A 47 -9.31 23.81 9.29
C GLY A 47 -9.05 22.41 9.85
N TYR A 48 -7.77 22.02 9.87
CA TYR A 48 -7.33 20.67 10.24
C TYR A 48 -7.43 20.38 11.74
N HIS A 49 -7.51 21.40 12.60
CA HIS A 49 -7.79 21.22 14.03
C HIS A 49 -9.24 20.83 14.34
N CYS A 50 -10.13 20.92 13.34
CA CYS A 50 -11.55 20.60 13.44
C CYS A 50 -11.86 19.23 12.82
N GLY A 51 -12.73 18.49 13.48
CA GLY A 51 -13.42 17.33 12.94
C GLY A 51 -14.69 17.72 12.19
N SER A 52 -15.42 16.71 11.71
CA SER A 52 -16.64 16.85 10.89
C SER A 52 -17.76 17.65 11.55
N ASP A 53 -17.72 17.80 12.88
CA ASP A 53 -18.70 18.57 13.64
C ASP A 53 -18.41 20.07 13.68
N ARG A 54 -17.24 20.51 13.22
CA ARG A 54 -16.79 21.91 13.32
C ARG A 54 -16.23 22.50 12.02
N VAL A 55 -15.93 21.66 11.03
CA VAL A 55 -15.62 22.14 9.68
C VAL A 55 -16.83 22.83 9.07
N VAL A 56 -16.59 23.93 8.37
CA VAL A 56 -17.64 24.73 7.73
C VAL A 56 -17.86 24.33 6.27
N ALA A 57 -18.98 24.73 5.68
CA ALA A 57 -19.22 24.49 4.25
C ALA A 57 -18.13 25.16 3.40
N GLY A 58 -17.50 24.41 2.50
CA GLY A 58 -16.42 24.91 1.64
C GLY A 58 -15.06 25.01 2.33
N ASP A 59 -14.89 24.44 3.53
CA ASP A 59 -13.62 24.42 4.24
C ASP A 59 -12.51 23.78 3.39
N TYR A 60 -11.42 24.52 3.22
CA TYR A 60 -10.31 24.09 2.38
C TYR A 60 -9.67 22.79 2.85
N SER A 61 -9.71 22.53 4.17
CA SER A 61 -9.23 21.30 4.78
C SER A 61 -10.10 20.08 4.46
N VAL A 62 -11.13 20.25 3.64
CA VAL A 62 -12.03 19.19 3.16
C VAL A 62 -12.11 19.20 1.64
N VAL A 63 -12.27 20.37 1.01
CA VAL A 63 -12.67 20.45 -0.40
C VAL A 63 -11.50 20.49 -1.40
N GLU A 64 -10.28 20.80 -0.96
CA GLU A 64 -9.14 20.95 -1.89
C GLU A 64 -8.52 19.61 -2.31
N SER A 65 -8.85 18.51 -1.63
CA SER A 65 -8.27 17.18 -1.85
C SER A 65 -9.28 16.06 -1.62
N PRO A 66 -9.36 15.05 -2.51
CA PRO A 66 -10.14 13.85 -2.26
C PRO A 66 -9.69 13.08 -1.00
N ARG A 67 -8.40 13.11 -0.65
CA ARG A 67 -7.89 12.48 0.59
C ARG A 67 -8.50 13.13 1.83
N ASP A 68 -8.75 14.43 1.78
CA ASP A 68 -9.32 15.16 2.91
C ASP A 68 -10.84 14.99 2.97
N ALA A 69 -11.53 15.11 1.82
CA ALA A 69 -12.97 14.89 1.72
C ALA A 69 -13.38 13.48 2.18
N THR A 70 -12.71 12.44 1.68
CA THR A 70 -13.02 11.03 2.01
C THR A 70 -12.53 10.62 3.40
N GLY A 71 -11.54 11.36 3.91
CA GLY A 71 -10.94 11.17 5.22
C GLY A 71 -11.69 11.83 6.37
N LEU A 72 -12.68 12.67 6.11
CA LEU A 72 -13.35 13.46 7.14
C LEU A 72 -14.08 12.58 8.18
N THR A 73 -13.69 12.74 9.44
CA THR A 73 -14.30 12.13 10.63
C THR A 73 -14.41 13.19 11.74
N LEU A 74 -14.82 12.79 12.96
CA LEU A 74 -14.72 13.63 14.15
C LEU A 74 -13.28 13.90 14.62
N ASP A 75 -12.27 13.33 13.96
CA ASP A 75 -10.88 13.49 14.36
C ASP A 75 -10.28 14.78 13.78
N ALA A 76 -9.55 15.51 14.60
CA ALA A 76 -8.62 16.52 14.11
C ALA A 76 -7.49 15.84 13.31
N SER A 77 -6.94 16.55 12.33
CA SER A 77 -5.82 16.11 11.49
C SER A 77 -4.72 17.16 11.45
N ALA A 78 -4.53 17.88 12.56
CA ALA A 78 -3.48 18.87 12.75
C ALA A 78 -2.67 18.62 14.02
N LEU A 79 -1.45 19.15 14.03
CA LEU A 79 -0.55 19.20 15.17
C LEU A 79 0.16 20.55 15.18
N ASP A 80 0.02 21.31 16.26
CA ASP A 80 0.86 22.46 16.54
C ASP A 80 2.03 22.04 17.43
N VAL A 81 3.20 22.59 17.16
CA VAL A 81 4.42 22.43 17.98
C VAL A 81 4.96 23.81 18.32
N GLY A 82 4.98 24.14 19.61
CA GLY A 82 5.48 25.41 20.13
C GLY A 82 7.00 25.45 20.32
N GLY A 83 7.44 26.40 21.16
CA GLY A 83 8.86 26.66 21.40
C GLY A 83 9.56 25.51 22.12
N PHE A 84 10.82 25.30 21.80
CA PHE A 84 11.75 24.49 22.59
C PHE A 84 13.19 24.86 22.20
N SER A 85 14.16 24.49 23.02
CA SER A 85 15.59 24.64 22.73
C SER A 85 16.41 23.58 23.44
N VAL A 86 17.01 22.68 22.67
CA VAL A 86 17.80 21.55 23.18
C VAL A 86 19.20 21.56 22.58
N THR A 87 20.22 21.33 23.40
CA THR A 87 21.60 21.17 22.92
C THR A 87 21.92 19.70 22.77
N SER A 88 22.21 19.25 21.55
CA SER A 88 22.58 17.86 21.27
C SER A 88 23.54 17.79 20.08
N GLY A 89 24.51 16.87 20.14
CA GLY A 89 25.54 16.72 19.11
C GLY A 89 26.43 17.96 18.92
N GLY A 90 26.54 18.82 19.94
CA GLY A 90 27.31 20.07 19.88
C GLY A 90 26.60 21.24 19.18
N ALA A 91 25.32 21.09 18.84
CA ALA A 91 24.50 22.14 18.24
C ALA A 91 23.24 22.39 19.07
N VAL A 92 22.70 23.62 18.97
CA VAL A 92 21.39 23.97 19.52
C VAL A 92 20.33 23.69 18.46
N HIS A 93 19.29 22.97 18.85
CA HIS A 93 18.12 22.67 18.04
C HIS A 93 16.90 23.29 18.71
N ASP A 94 16.19 24.13 17.97
CA ASP A 94 15.00 24.84 18.40
C ASP A 94 13.84 24.62 17.41
N LEU A 95 12.69 25.23 17.70
CA LEU A 95 11.52 25.22 16.82
C LEU A 95 11.86 25.58 15.36
N ARG A 96 12.74 26.56 15.12
CA ARG A 96 13.06 27.01 13.76
C ARG A 96 13.86 25.95 13.01
N SER A 97 14.91 25.44 13.64
CA SER A 97 15.74 24.38 13.07
C SER A 97 14.91 23.12 12.78
N PHE A 98 13.97 22.77 13.66
CA PHE A 98 13.01 21.68 13.49
C PHE A 98 12.11 21.90 12.29
N SER A 99 11.46 23.06 12.19
CA SER A 99 10.50 23.33 11.12
C SER A 99 11.16 23.39 9.75
N VAL A 100 12.33 24.03 9.66
CA VAL A 100 13.13 24.06 8.44
C VAL A 100 13.56 22.65 8.04
N TRP A 101 13.98 21.81 8.99
CA TRP A 101 14.37 20.43 8.71
C TRP A 101 13.19 19.59 8.20
N CYS A 102 12.03 19.68 8.86
CA CYS A 102 10.80 18.97 8.47
C CYS A 102 10.34 19.39 7.06
N VAL A 103 10.30 20.70 6.79
CA VAL A 103 9.95 21.22 5.46
C VAL A 103 10.94 20.75 4.40
N ALA A 104 12.24 20.71 4.70
CA ALA A 104 13.23 20.18 3.77
C ALA A 104 12.99 18.70 3.42
N ARG A 105 12.54 17.87 4.39
CA ARG A 105 12.15 16.47 4.10
C ARG A 105 10.91 16.40 3.22
N CYS A 106 9.92 17.23 3.50
CA CYS A 106 8.70 17.34 2.72
C CYS A 106 8.96 17.77 1.26
N VAL A 107 9.85 18.75 1.06
CA VAL A 107 10.33 19.18 -0.27
C VAL A 107 11.08 18.07 -0.98
N ALA A 108 11.91 17.32 -0.27
CA ALA A 108 12.62 16.16 -0.82
C ALA A 108 11.72 14.96 -1.13
N GLY A 109 10.45 14.98 -0.68
CA GLY A 109 9.48 13.93 -0.96
C GLY A 109 9.80 12.59 -0.29
N THR A 110 10.44 12.61 0.89
CA THR A 110 10.78 11.38 1.61
C THR A 110 9.54 10.61 2.04
N ASP A 111 9.65 9.28 2.14
CA ASP A 111 8.49 8.39 2.36
C ASP A 111 7.70 8.69 3.63
N ASP A 112 8.40 9.09 4.69
CA ASP A 112 7.88 9.52 6.00
C ASP A 112 7.08 10.84 5.95
N THR A 113 6.98 11.51 4.80
CA THR A 113 6.25 12.79 4.64
C THR A 113 4.98 12.67 3.81
N ARG A 114 4.66 11.47 3.27
CA ARG A 114 3.55 11.25 2.32
C ARG A 114 2.17 11.62 2.87
N ASP A 115 2.03 11.61 4.19
CA ASP A 115 0.78 11.91 4.88
C ASP A 115 0.67 13.37 5.32
N ILE A 116 1.74 14.16 5.19
CA ILE A 116 1.71 15.59 5.50
C ILE A 116 1.15 16.36 4.31
N ARG A 117 0.09 17.12 4.58
CA ARG A 117 -0.63 17.97 3.63
C ARG A 117 -0.04 19.38 3.58
N GLU A 118 0.28 19.96 4.73
CA GLU A 118 0.99 21.23 4.80
C GLU A 118 1.76 21.40 6.10
N ILE A 119 2.73 22.31 6.06
CA ILE A 119 3.43 22.83 7.22
C ILE A 119 3.44 24.35 7.11
N ILE A 120 2.87 25.04 8.09
CA ILE A 120 2.94 26.49 8.24
C ILE A 120 3.95 26.79 9.34
N TYR A 121 4.96 27.60 9.03
CA TYR A 121 6.13 27.78 9.90
C TYR A 121 6.78 29.15 9.69
N SER A 122 7.66 29.52 10.61
CA SER A 122 8.56 30.66 10.45
C SER A 122 10.01 30.21 10.34
N PRO A 123 10.68 30.38 9.18
CA PRO A 123 12.09 30.01 9.03
C PRO A 123 13.06 30.93 9.79
N ASP A 124 12.67 32.18 10.04
CA ASP A 124 13.54 33.24 10.57
C ASP A 124 12.97 33.91 11.84
N GLY A 125 11.76 33.52 12.26
CA GLY A 125 11.04 34.13 13.39
C GLY A 125 10.32 35.44 13.07
N THR A 126 10.31 35.88 11.81
CA THR A 126 9.71 37.16 11.37
C THR A 126 8.80 37.01 10.14
N THR A 127 9.05 36.00 9.32
CA THR A 127 8.29 35.67 8.12
C THR A 127 7.50 34.41 8.36
N VAL A 128 6.23 34.37 7.95
CA VAL A 128 5.44 33.12 7.92
C VAL A 128 5.46 32.56 6.51
N ARG A 129 5.69 31.26 6.39
CA ARG A 129 5.67 30.50 5.14
C ARG A 129 4.79 29.28 5.29
N ARG A 130 4.32 28.78 4.15
CA ARG A 130 3.63 27.49 4.07
C ARG A 130 4.31 26.62 3.03
N TRP A 131 4.67 25.41 3.42
CA TRP A 131 4.85 24.32 2.48
C TRP A 131 3.52 23.59 2.32
N ASP A 132 3.06 23.44 1.08
CA ASP A 132 1.79 22.79 0.74
C ASP A 132 2.05 21.73 -0.33
N ARG A 133 1.71 20.47 -0.04
CA ARG A 133 1.89 19.36 -0.97
C ARG A 133 1.05 19.48 -2.24
N LEU A 134 -0.09 20.16 -2.19
CA LEU A 134 -0.96 20.43 -3.33
C LEU A 134 -0.52 21.67 -4.12
N GLY A 135 0.42 22.46 -3.59
CA GLY A 135 0.90 23.69 -4.22
C GLY A 135 -0.18 24.77 -4.35
N ARG A 136 -1.23 24.75 -3.52
CA ARG A 136 -2.35 25.69 -3.59
C ARG A 136 -2.14 26.93 -2.73
N ARG A 137 -1.34 26.83 -1.67
CA ARG A 137 -1.18 27.84 -0.64
C ARG A 137 0.30 28.04 -0.30
N SER A 138 0.68 29.28 0.07
CA SER A 138 2.09 29.66 0.25
C SER A 138 2.41 30.42 1.55
N THR A 139 1.39 30.84 2.31
CA THR A 139 1.56 31.62 3.57
C THR A 139 0.57 31.21 4.66
N GLY A 140 0.71 31.77 5.86
CA GLY A 140 -0.21 31.66 6.99
C GLY A 140 -0.38 33.00 7.69
N ASP A 141 -1.06 33.01 8.84
CA ASP A 141 -1.17 34.20 9.70
C ASP A 141 0.01 34.30 10.69
N ALA A 142 0.10 35.43 11.39
CA ALA A 142 1.20 35.77 12.29
C ALA A 142 1.31 34.90 13.56
N SER A 143 0.31 34.08 13.90
CA SER A 143 0.41 33.19 15.06
C SER A 143 1.52 32.13 14.88
N HIS A 144 1.79 31.76 13.63
CA HIS A 144 2.83 30.80 13.22
C HIS A 144 4.27 31.36 13.31
N LEU A 145 4.45 32.58 13.83
CA LEU A 145 5.77 33.08 14.23
C LEU A 145 6.30 32.38 15.48
N TRP A 146 5.39 31.82 16.30
CA TRP A 146 5.70 31.29 17.62
C TRP A 146 5.45 29.78 17.76
N HIS A 147 4.84 29.15 16.75
CA HIS A 147 4.63 27.71 16.67
C HIS A 147 4.69 27.26 15.21
N THR A 148 4.83 25.95 15.00
CA THR A 148 4.71 25.33 13.68
C THR A 148 3.49 24.46 13.60
N HIS A 149 2.67 24.72 12.60
CA HIS A 149 1.43 23.99 12.35
C HIS A 149 1.66 22.93 11.28
N PHE A 150 1.38 21.68 11.62
CA PHE A 150 1.35 20.55 10.69
C PHE A 150 -0.09 20.17 10.41
N SER A 151 -0.44 20.05 9.13
CA SER A 151 -1.67 19.40 8.71
C SER A 151 -1.34 18.06 8.05
N PHE A 152 -2.09 17.04 8.42
CA PHE A 152 -2.04 15.71 7.83
C PHE A 152 -3.25 15.51 6.94
N PHE A 153 -3.10 14.75 5.85
CA PHE A 153 -4.27 14.37 5.06
C PHE A 153 -5.23 13.57 5.93
N ARG A 154 -6.52 13.92 5.91
CA ARG A 154 -7.51 13.30 6.81
C ARG A 154 -7.66 11.80 6.60
N ASP A 155 -7.46 11.29 5.38
CA ASP A 155 -7.48 9.85 5.11
C ASP A 155 -6.40 9.08 5.88
N SER A 156 -5.25 9.71 6.15
CA SER A 156 -4.15 9.09 6.90
C SER A 156 -4.49 8.99 8.37
N THR A 157 -5.07 10.06 8.91
CA THR A 157 -5.62 10.11 10.25
C THR A 157 -6.70 9.05 10.45
N LYS A 158 -7.71 9.04 9.57
CA LYS A 158 -8.83 8.09 9.59
C LYS A 158 -8.39 6.64 9.48
N ALA A 159 -7.38 6.36 8.65
CA ALA A 159 -6.82 5.02 8.49
C ALA A 159 -5.95 4.57 9.68
N GLY A 160 -5.70 5.45 10.67
CA GLY A 160 -4.84 5.14 11.80
C GLY A 160 -3.38 4.92 11.41
N ARG A 161 -2.93 5.51 10.29
CA ARG A 161 -1.54 5.39 9.84
C ARG A 161 -0.61 6.05 10.86
N ASP A 162 0.54 5.43 11.10
CA ASP A 162 1.56 5.95 11.99
C ASP A 162 2.12 7.29 11.45
N GLN A 163 1.99 8.35 12.26
CA GLN A 163 2.44 9.70 11.94
C GLN A 163 3.77 10.05 12.63
N THR A 164 4.34 9.14 13.43
CA THR A 164 5.62 9.34 14.12
C THR A 164 6.89 9.31 13.25
N PRO A 165 6.96 8.68 12.05
CA PRO A 165 8.23 8.45 11.37
C PRO A 165 9.08 9.70 11.11
N LEU A 166 8.50 10.79 10.61
CA LEU A 166 9.25 12.03 10.36
C LEU A 166 9.87 12.59 11.65
N PHE A 167 9.08 12.62 12.73
CA PHE A 167 9.49 13.16 14.02
C PHE A 167 10.53 12.26 14.70
N ARG A 168 10.36 10.93 14.62
CA ARG A 168 11.37 9.96 15.08
C ARG A 168 12.69 10.20 14.36
N ARG A 169 12.65 10.33 13.04
CA ARG A 169 13.84 10.59 12.22
C ARG A 169 14.51 11.92 12.57
N TYR A 170 13.73 12.98 12.83
CA TYR A 170 14.28 14.25 13.32
C TYR A 170 15.03 14.04 14.64
N LEU A 171 14.37 13.45 15.64
CA LEU A 171 14.94 13.20 16.96
C LEU A 171 16.20 12.32 16.90
N THR A 172 16.21 11.30 16.03
CA THR A 172 17.43 10.50 15.76
C THR A 172 18.52 11.35 15.12
N THR A 173 18.18 12.18 14.12
CA THR A 173 19.14 13.05 13.42
C THR A 173 19.83 14.02 14.37
N ILE A 174 19.09 14.57 15.34
CA ILE A 174 19.64 15.49 16.34
C ILE A 174 20.25 14.76 17.54
N GLY A 175 20.23 13.42 17.56
CA GLY A 175 20.88 12.59 18.59
C GLY A 175 20.10 12.42 19.90
N LEU A 176 18.79 12.74 19.92
CA LEU A 176 17.93 12.53 21.09
C LEU A 176 17.30 11.13 21.13
N LEU A 177 17.21 10.47 19.98
CA LEU A 177 16.86 9.05 19.87
C LEU A 177 18.06 8.25 19.38
N LYS A 178 18.30 7.08 19.98
CA LYS A 178 19.32 6.14 19.51
C LYS A 178 18.68 5.17 18.51
N GLU A 179 19.46 4.66 17.55
CA GLU A 179 18.94 3.77 16.49
C GLU A 179 18.30 2.47 17.01
N ASP A 180 18.59 2.07 18.26
CA ASP A 180 17.98 0.91 18.92
C ASP A 180 16.56 1.17 19.47
N ASP A 181 16.05 2.42 19.44
CA ASP A 181 14.66 2.72 19.80
C ASP A 181 13.70 2.42 18.64
N MET A 182 13.74 1.20 18.09
CA MET A 182 12.56 0.68 17.38
C MET A 182 11.47 0.48 18.42
N SER A 183 10.28 1.05 18.21
CA SER A 183 9.19 0.82 19.15
C SER A 183 8.88 -0.69 19.18
N ALA A 184 8.53 -1.23 20.36
CA ALA A 184 8.07 -2.62 20.47
C ALA A 184 6.91 -2.94 19.50
N GLN A 185 6.15 -1.92 19.10
CA GLN A 185 5.11 -2.04 18.08
C GLN A 185 5.69 -2.21 16.66
N ALA A 186 6.74 -1.48 16.29
CA ALA A 186 7.44 -1.66 15.02
C ALA A 186 8.13 -3.03 14.97
N GLU A 187 8.78 -3.47 16.04
CA GLU A 187 9.32 -4.83 16.16
C GLU A 187 8.22 -5.89 16.05
N SER A 188 7.09 -5.69 16.71
CA SER A 188 5.94 -6.59 16.63
C SER A 188 5.36 -6.66 15.21
N GLN A 189 5.29 -5.54 14.50
CA GLN A 189 4.83 -5.50 13.10
C GLN A 189 5.82 -6.17 12.15
N ILE A 190 7.12 -5.93 12.31
CA ILE A 190 8.17 -6.60 11.53
C ILE A 190 8.15 -8.10 11.81
N ASN A 191 8.04 -8.51 13.07
CA ASN A 191 7.91 -9.91 13.46
C ASN A 191 6.62 -10.53 12.91
N SER A 192 5.51 -9.80 12.90
CA SER A 192 4.24 -10.26 12.32
C SER A 192 4.35 -10.44 10.80
N LEU A 193 5.02 -9.52 10.10
CA LEU A 193 5.27 -9.63 8.67
C LEU A 193 6.22 -10.78 8.35
N PHE A 194 7.31 -10.91 9.08
CA PHE A 194 8.28 -12.00 8.95
C PHE A 194 7.59 -13.35 9.20
N ASN A 195 6.82 -13.47 10.28
CA ASN A 195 6.06 -14.67 10.58
C ASN A 195 5.02 -14.98 9.50
N ALA A 196 4.29 -13.98 8.97
CA ALA A 196 3.34 -14.20 7.89
C ALA A 196 4.00 -14.68 6.58
N VAL A 197 5.17 -14.12 6.25
CA VAL A 197 5.89 -14.44 5.01
C VAL A 197 6.57 -15.79 5.08
N PHE A 198 7.24 -16.10 6.19
CA PHE A 198 8.13 -17.26 6.30
C PHE A 198 7.55 -18.42 7.13
N ASN A 199 6.80 -18.15 8.20
CA ASN A 199 6.33 -19.20 9.12
C ASN A 199 4.84 -19.53 8.93
N GLY A 200 4.03 -18.59 8.43
CA GLY A 200 2.58 -18.69 8.33
C GLY A 200 1.86 -18.57 9.68
N GLY A 201 0.55 -18.26 9.64
CA GLY A 201 -0.35 -18.36 10.79
C GLY A 201 -1.26 -19.60 10.70
N SER A 202 -2.07 -19.88 11.72
CA SER A 202 -3.02 -21.01 11.74
C SER A 202 -3.83 -21.07 10.43
N SER A 203 -3.73 -22.17 9.69
CA SER A 203 -4.35 -22.28 8.37
C SER A 203 -5.88 -22.23 8.50
N MET A 204 -6.57 -21.59 7.54
CA MET A 204 -8.04 -21.65 7.42
C MET A 204 -8.51 -23.02 6.88
N GLY A 205 -7.95 -24.11 7.37
CA GLY A 205 -8.44 -25.47 7.14
C GLY A 205 -8.23 -26.04 5.74
N ARG A 206 -7.23 -25.57 4.98
CA ARG A 206 -6.80 -26.24 3.73
C ARG A 206 -5.35 -26.66 3.83
N ARG A 207 -5.17 -27.98 3.96
CA ARG A 207 -3.88 -28.68 3.91
C ARG A 207 -3.23 -28.50 2.55
N VAL A 208 -1.96 -28.10 2.55
CA VAL A 208 -1.09 -28.17 1.38
C VAL A 208 0.07 -29.07 1.79
N ASP A 209 0.01 -30.33 1.38
CA ASP A 209 1.10 -31.30 1.51
C ASP A 209 1.57 -31.62 0.09
N PRO A 210 2.70 -31.05 -0.37
CA PRO A 210 3.20 -31.26 -1.71
C PRO A 210 4.39 -32.24 -1.73
N ASP A 211 4.30 -33.40 -1.04
CA ASP A 211 5.07 -34.64 -1.31
C ASP A 211 5.89 -35.25 -0.12
N GLY A 212 5.49 -35.08 1.15
CA GLY A 212 6.18 -35.68 2.31
C GLY A 212 5.64 -37.05 2.78
N PRO A 213 6.47 -38.00 3.27
CA PRO A 213 6.02 -39.30 3.80
C PRO A 213 5.45 -39.23 5.23
N GLY A 214 5.06 -38.05 5.72
CA GLY A 214 4.55 -37.87 7.08
C GLY A 214 4.06 -36.44 7.36
N PRO A 215 3.31 -36.22 8.45
CA PRO A 215 2.67 -34.95 8.74
C PRO A 215 3.67 -33.95 9.30
N ASP A 216 4.25 -33.11 8.44
CA ASP A 216 4.90 -31.89 8.93
C ASP A 216 3.85 -30.85 9.35
N PRO A 217 4.07 -30.12 10.46
CA PRO A 217 3.15 -29.11 10.93
C PRO A 217 3.00 -27.99 9.90
N GLU A 218 1.74 -27.66 9.61
CA GLU A 218 1.28 -26.76 8.55
C GLU A 218 2.00 -25.39 8.55
N SER A 219 2.72 -25.05 7.48
CA SER A 219 3.16 -23.67 7.24
C SER A 219 2.21 -23.01 6.24
N ASN A 220 1.42 -22.05 6.73
CA ASN A 220 0.53 -21.21 5.91
C ASN A 220 1.27 -19.97 5.35
N SER A 221 2.59 -20.09 5.17
CA SER A 221 3.45 -19.01 4.75
C SER A 221 3.16 -18.61 3.30
N VAL A 222 3.43 -17.35 2.97
CA VAL A 222 3.29 -16.86 1.58
C VAL A 222 4.22 -17.64 0.65
N VAL A 223 5.41 -17.99 1.12
CA VAL A 223 6.39 -18.80 0.37
C VAL A 223 5.82 -20.17 0.02
N ALA A 224 5.26 -20.90 0.99
CA ALA A 224 4.69 -22.23 0.75
C ALA A 224 3.52 -22.20 -0.26
N LYS A 225 2.71 -21.14 -0.24
CA LYS A 225 1.63 -20.94 -1.22
C LYS A 225 2.16 -20.65 -2.62
N LEU A 226 3.24 -19.89 -2.73
CA LEU A 226 3.88 -19.58 -4.01
C LEU A 226 4.49 -20.85 -4.61
N ASP A 227 5.21 -21.64 -3.82
CA ASP A 227 5.80 -22.91 -4.25
C ASP A 227 4.72 -23.89 -4.74
N TYR A 228 3.63 -24.03 -3.98
CA TYR A 228 2.49 -24.85 -4.41
C TYR A 228 1.88 -24.35 -5.73
N THR A 229 1.76 -23.03 -5.90
CA THR A 229 1.22 -22.45 -7.14
C THR A 229 2.14 -22.75 -8.33
N MET A 230 3.45 -22.63 -8.15
CA MET A 230 4.44 -22.96 -9.19
C MET A 230 4.38 -24.44 -9.56
N TYR A 231 4.30 -25.34 -8.58
CA TYR A 231 4.15 -26.78 -8.82
C TYR A 231 2.87 -27.13 -9.60
N ARG A 232 1.75 -26.50 -9.25
CA ARG A 232 0.48 -26.68 -9.97
C ARG A 232 0.57 -26.16 -11.41
N LEU A 233 1.31 -25.07 -11.63
CA LEU A 233 1.56 -24.54 -12.97
C LEU A 233 2.37 -25.51 -13.83
N ASP A 234 3.43 -26.11 -13.27
CA ASP A 234 4.23 -27.14 -13.96
C ASP A 234 3.40 -28.38 -14.30
N THR A 235 2.51 -28.77 -13.39
CA THR A 235 1.57 -29.88 -13.63
C THR A 235 0.62 -29.55 -14.80
N VAL A 236 0.07 -28.34 -14.86
CA VAL A 236 -0.81 -27.93 -15.97
C VAL A 236 -0.03 -27.87 -17.28
N LEU A 237 1.21 -27.36 -17.26
CA LEU A 237 2.07 -27.31 -18.44
C LEU A 237 2.35 -28.70 -19.00
N SER A 238 2.66 -29.68 -18.14
CA SER A 238 2.90 -31.06 -18.57
C SER A 238 1.65 -31.72 -19.16
N GLN A 239 0.47 -31.48 -18.59
CA GLN A 239 -0.81 -31.94 -19.14
C GLN A 239 -1.11 -31.28 -20.50
N LEU A 240 -0.82 -30.00 -20.65
CA LEU A 240 -1.01 -29.28 -21.90
C LEU A 240 -0.12 -29.84 -23.01
N VAL A 241 1.15 -30.14 -22.70
CA VAL A 241 2.08 -30.80 -23.64
C VAL A 241 1.60 -32.20 -24.01
N ALA A 242 1.07 -32.96 -23.04
CA ALA A 242 0.51 -34.28 -23.31
C ALA A 242 -0.72 -34.20 -24.25
N LEU A 243 -1.57 -33.19 -24.07
CA LEU A 243 -2.73 -32.95 -24.93
C LEU A 243 -2.31 -32.44 -26.31
N SER A 244 -1.33 -31.54 -26.41
CA SER A 244 -0.88 -30.99 -27.70
C SER A 244 -0.25 -32.05 -28.60
N ASN A 245 0.38 -33.06 -28.00
CA ASN A 245 1.01 -34.17 -28.71
C ASN A 245 0.07 -35.37 -28.90
N ARG A 246 -1.17 -35.28 -28.40
CA ARG A 246 -2.15 -36.34 -28.58
C ARG A 246 -2.77 -36.22 -29.97
N ASP A 247 -2.72 -37.32 -30.72
CA ASP A 247 -3.55 -37.45 -31.90
C ASP A 247 -5.01 -37.67 -31.48
N PHE A 248 -5.88 -36.75 -31.87
CA PHE A 248 -7.32 -36.82 -31.61
C PHE A 248 -8.09 -37.44 -32.76
N THR A 249 -7.42 -37.68 -33.89
CA THR A 249 -8.03 -38.26 -35.07
C THR A 249 -7.64 -39.72 -35.12
N ASP A 250 -8.64 -40.59 -35.31
CA ASP A 250 -8.40 -42.00 -35.63
C ASP A 250 -8.64 -42.15 -37.12
N GLU A 251 -7.63 -41.81 -37.94
CA GLU A 251 -7.71 -41.93 -39.39
C GLU A 251 -8.05 -43.37 -39.81
N PRO A 252 -7.51 -44.44 -39.19
CA PRO A 252 -7.95 -45.81 -39.47
C PRO A 252 -9.46 -46.02 -39.28
N ALA A 253 -10.05 -45.55 -38.19
CA ALA A 253 -11.49 -45.68 -37.94
C ALA A 253 -12.33 -44.86 -38.94
N ILE A 254 -11.88 -43.64 -39.27
CA ILE A 254 -12.53 -42.80 -40.29
C ILE A 254 -12.48 -43.50 -41.66
N VAL A 255 -11.32 -43.99 -42.07
CA VAL A 255 -11.13 -44.72 -43.33
C VAL A 255 -11.99 -45.98 -43.36
N ALA A 256 -11.99 -46.78 -42.29
CA ALA A 256 -12.81 -47.97 -42.18
C ALA A 256 -14.32 -47.66 -42.29
N GLY A 257 -14.78 -46.60 -41.63
CA GLY A 257 -16.18 -46.15 -41.71
C GLY A 257 -16.56 -45.66 -43.12
N VAL A 258 -15.69 -44.88 -43.76
CA VAL A 258 -15.90 -44.42 -45.15
C VAL A 258 -15.97 -45.63 -46.09
N LEU A 259 -15.00 -46.55 -46.02
CA LEU A 259 -14.96 -47.73 -46.88
C LEU A 259 -16.16 -48.65 -46.65
N ALA A 260 -16.63 -48.82 -45.42
CA ALA A 260 -17.83 -49.59 -45.11
C ALA A 260 -19.10 -48.99 -45.75
N SER A 261 -19.12 -47.67 -45.99
CA SER A 261 -20.24 -46.97 -46.60
C SER A 261 -20.21 -46.93 -48.14
N LEU A 262 -19.06 -47.22 -48.75
CA LEU A 262 -18.80 -47.22 -50.19
C LEU A 262 -19.13 -48.58 -50.81
N THR A 263 -20.41 -48.88 -50.97
CA THR A 263 -20.83 -50.08 -51.70
C THR A 263 -20.51 -49.95 -53.20
N PRO A 264 -20.31 -51.07 -53.94
CA PRO A 264 -20.07 -51.03 -55.38
C PRO A 264 -21.12 -50.22 -56.15
N GLU A 265 -22.38 -50.23 -55.72
CA GLU A 265 -23.49 -49.49 -56.33
C GLU A 265 -23.35 -47.98 -56.11
N LYS A 266 -22.94 -47.56 -54.91
CA LYS A 266 -22.68 -46.13 -54.61
C LYS A 266 -21.46 -45.62 -55.36
N ILE A 267 -20.42 -46.44 -55.49
CA ILE A 267 -19.25 -46.12 -56.31
C ILE A 267 -19.67 -45.97 -57.78
N ALA A 268 -20.44 -46.92 -58.31
CA ALA A 268 -20.93 -46.87 -59.69
C ALA A 268 -21.84 -45.66 -59.95
N ALA A 269 -22.70 -45.28 -59.00
CA ALA A 269 -23.57 -44.12 -59.10
C ALA A 269 -22.82 -42.78 -59.05
N ALA A 270 -21.66 -42.74 -58.40
CA ALA A 270 -20.83 -41.53 -58.29
C ALA A 270 -19.90 -41.32 -59.49
N LEU A 271 -19.70 -42.32 -60.35
CA LEU A 271 -18.83 -42.20 -61.53
C LEU A 271 -19.54 -41.42 -62.64
N PRO A 272 -18.88 -40.40 -63.25
CA PRO A 272 -19.40 -39.75 -64.44
C PRO A 272 -19.63 -40.77 -65.56
N PRO A 273 -20.69 -40.64 -66.39
CA PRO A 273 -21.03 -41.63 -67.41
C PRO A 273 -19.90 -41.95 -68.39
N SER A 274 -19.07 -40.95 -68.71
CA SER A 274 -17.89 -41.11 -69.57
C SER A 274 -16.82 -42.00 -68.92
N LEU A 275 -16.59 -41.85 -67.62
CA LEU A 275 -15.61 -42.63 -66.87
C LEU A 275 -16.12 -44.04 -66.56
N ALA A 276 -17.40 -44.19 -66.23
CA ALA A 276 -18.04 -45.50 -66.03
C ALA A 276 -17.91 -46.38 -67.29
N ARG A 277 -18.06 -45.79 -68.48
CA ARG A 277 -17.87 -46.49 -69.75
C ARG A 277 -16.42 -46.94 -69.97
N GLN A 278 -15.46 -46.06 -69.70
CA GLN A 278 -14.03 -46.41 -69.79
C GLN A 278 -13.63 -47.54 -68.83
N VAL A 279 -14.18 -47.54 -67.60
CA VAL A 279 -13.96 -48.60 -66.62
C VAL A 279 -14.57 -49.93 -67.09
N ALA A 280 -15.80 -49.90 -67.60
CA ALA A 280 -16.46 -51.09 -68.14
C ALA A 280 -15.68 -51.68 -69.33
N ASP A 281 -15.20 -50.83 -70.24
CA ASP A 281 -14.40 -51.23 -71.40
C ASP A 281 -13.03 -51.82 -71.00
N GLU A 282 -12.37 -51.25 -69.98
CA GLU A 282 -11.13 -51.79 -69.40
C GLU A 282 -11.33 -53.16 -68.75
N ILE A 283 -12.40 -53.32 -67.94
CA ILE A 283 -12.72 -54.60 -67.30
C ILE A 283 -13.03 -55.66 -68.35
N ALA A 284 -13.84 -55.32 -69.37
CA ALA A 284 -14.16 -56.24 -70.47
C ALA A 284 -12.91 -56.68 -71.23
N ARG A 285 -11.98 -55.75 -71.52
CA ARG A 285 -10.69 -56.08 -72.16
C ARG A 285 -9.83 -57.00 -71.30
N ARG A 286 -9.77 -56.78 -69.98
CA ARG A 286 -8.98 -57.62 -69.07
C ARG A 286 -9.57 -59.00 -68.84
N LEU A 287 -10.89 -59.15 -68.90
CA LEU A 287 -11.56 -60.45 -68.78
C LEU A 287 -11.50 -61.27 -70.07
N ALA A 288 -11.27 -60.62 -71.21
CA ALA A 288 -11.12 -61.26 -72.52
C ALA A 288 -9.67 -61.64 -72.87
N ALA A 289 -8.70 -61.24 -72.02
CA ALA A 289 -7.27 -61.58 -72.13
C ALA A 289 -6.92 -62.71 -71.15
#